data_AF-X1KCJ8-F1
#
_entry.id   AF-X1KCJ8-F1
#
_cell.length_a   1.000
_cell.length_b   1.000
_cell.length_c   1.000
_cell.angle_alpha   90.00
_cell.angle_beta   90.00
_cell.angle_gamma   90.00
#
_symmetry.space_group_name_H-M   'P 1'
#
loop_
_entity.id
_entity.type
_entity.pdbx_description
1 polymer ?
#
loop_
_entity_poly.entity_id
_entity_poly.type
_entity_poly.pdbx_seq_one_letter_code
_entity_poly.pdbx_strand_id
1 'polypeptide(L)' 'MTIVIMKFGGSCLIDKNAFTKILEILEIYKDDKKIIVASAFNGITDILLNTA' A
#
# COMPACT_ATOMS: atom_id res chain seq x y z
N MET A 1 -2.63 23.64 4.78
CA MET A 1 -3.35 22.41 4.39
C MET A 1 -2.37 21.26 4.54
N THR A 2 -2.63 20.35 5.47
CA THR A 2 -1.76 19.20 5.74
C THR A 2 -1.94 18.18 4.62
N ILE A 3 -0.83 17.58 4.15
CA ILE A 3 -0.85 16.48 3.20
C ILE A 3 -0.34 15.25 3.92
N VAL A 4 -1.11 14.17 3.91
CA VAL A 4 -0.74 12.90 4.53
C VAL A 4 -0.09 12.00 3.48
N ILE A 5 1.13 11.56 3.73
CA ILE A 5 1.87 10.65 2.86
C ILE A 5 1.88 9.28 3.51
N MET A 6 1.37 8.28 2.80
CA MET A 6 1.27 6.90 3.28
C MET A 6 2.04 5.97 2.36
N LYS A 7 2.96 5.17 2.92
CA LYS A 7 3.70 4.16 2.16
C LYS A 7 3.30 2.75 2.61
N PHE A 8 2.86 1.93 1.67
CA PHE A 8 2.52 0.52 1.90
C PHE A 8 3.61 -0.41 1.33
N GLY A 9 4.12 -1.29 2.20
CA GLY A 9 5.07 -2.34 1.82
C GLY A 9 4.42 -3.48 1.05
N GLY A 10 5.22 -4.37 0.46
CA GLY A 10 4.71 -5.57 -0.21
C GLY A 10 3.88 -6.45 0.74
N SER A 11 4.25 -6.50 2.02
CA SER A 11 3.49 -7.20 3.07
C SER A 11 2.09 -6.63 3.35
N CYS A 12 1.81 -5.40 2.91
CA CYS A 12 0.47 -4.82 2.98
C CYS A 12 -0.36 -5.10 1.71
N LEU A 13 0.28 -5.62 0.66
CA LEU A 13 -0.30 -5.79 -0.69
C LEU A 13 -0.22 -7.27 -1.09
N ILE A 14 -0.83 -8.12 -0.25
CA ILE A 14 -0.81 -9.59 -0.38
C ILE A 14 -2.15 -10.10 -0.90
N ASP A 15 -3.22 -9.84 -0.15
CA ASP A 15 -4.53 -10.43 -0.35
C ASP A 15 -5.66 -9.47 0.07
N LYS A 16 -6.90 -9.89 -0.13
CA LYS A 16 -8.10 -9.12 0.21
C LYS A 16 -8.09 -8.62 1.66
N ASN A 17 -7.64 -9.42 2.62
CA ASN A 17 -7.66 -9.04 4.04
C ASN A 17 -6.66 -7.93 4.34
N ALA A 18 -5.48 -7.98 3.72
CA ALA A 18 -4.49 -6.90 3.82
C ALA A 18 -5.05 -5.59 3.23
N PHE A 19 -5.74 -5.66 2.09
CA PHE A 19 -6.41 -4.50 1.48
C PHE A 19 -7.55 -3.95 2.35
N THR A 20 -8.34 -4.80 3.01
CA THR A 20 -9.36 -4.33 3.97
C THR A 20 -8.74 -3.47 5.07
N LYS A 21 -7.60 -3.87 5.64
CA LYS A 21 -6.89 -3.07 6.66
C LYS A 21 -6.37 -1.75 6.10
N ILE A 22 -5.92 -1.72 4.84
CA ILE A 22 -5.55 -0.46 4.19
C ILE A 22 -6.77 0.46 4.09
N LEU A 23 -7.93 -0.06 3.68
CA LEU A 23 -9.16 0.73 3.59
C LEU A 23 -9.59 1.30 4.95
N GLU A 24 -9.49 0.50 6.02
CA GLU A 24 -9.73 0.96 7.39
C GLU A 24 -8.81 2.13 7.79
N ILE A 25 -7.52 2.06 7.44
CA ILE A 25 -6.57 3.16 7.66
C ILE A 25 -6.97 4.39 6.82
N LEU A 26 -7.32 4.21 5.56
CA LEU A 26 -7.68 5.32 4.66
C LEU A 26 -8.94 6.06 5.11
N GLU A 27 -9.90 5.34 5.72
CA GLU A 27 -11.13 5.92 6.27
C GLU A 27 -10.85 6.87 7.44
N ILE A 28 -9.86 6.58 8.28
CA ILE A 28 -9.46 7.46 9.40
C ILE A 28 -9.03 8.85 8.90
N TYR A 29 -8.43 8.90 7.71
CA TYR A 29 -7.90 10.13 7.11
C TYR A 29 -8.79 10.67 5.98
N LYS A 30 -10.04 10.22 5.86
CA LYS A 30 -10.86 10.44 4.64
C LYS A 30 -10.93 11.89 4.17
N ASP A 31 -10.94 12.86 5.08
CA ASP A 31 -11.03 14.29 4.78
C ASP A 31 -9.68 14.95 4.48
N ASP A 32 -8.56 14.25 4.72
CA ASP A 32 -7.22 14.75 4.40
C ASP A 32 -6.87 14.56 2.92
N LYS A 33 -6.06 15.47 2.39
CA LYS A 33 -5.38 15.30 1.10
C LYS A 33 -4.27 14.26 1.28
N LYS A 34 -4.33 13.17 0.51
CA LYS A 34 -3.44 12.01 0.66
C LYS A 34 -2.57 11.78 -0.56
N ILE A 35 -1.35 11.30 -0.35
CA ILE A 35 -0.51 10.68 -1.37
C ILE A 35 -0.20 9.26 -0.91
N ILE A 36 -0.52 8.28 -1.75
CA ILE A 36 -0.28 6.86 -1.46
C ILE A 36 0.88 6.37 -2.32
N VAL A 37 1.89 5.80 -1.67
CA VAL A 37 3.04 5.16 -2.30
C VAL A 37 2.95 3.65 -2.04
N ALA A 38 2.78 2.86 -3.10
CA ALA A 38 2.70 1.41 -3.01
C ALA A 38 4.01 0.77 -3.47
N SER A 39 4.43 -0.27 -2.77
CA SER A 39 5.43 -1.21 -3.30
C SER A 39 4.79 -2.13 -4.34
N ALA A 40 5.57 -3.00 -4.99
CA ALA A 40 4.99 -4.11 -5.74
C ALA A 40 4.19 -5.06 -4.81
N PHE A 41 3.30 -5.88 -5.39
CA PHE A 41 2.66 -6.96 -4.65
C PHE A 41 3.69 -7.89 -4.04
N ASN A 42 3.33 -8.51 -2.91
CA ASN A 42 4.24 -9.34 -2.15
C ASN A 42 4.92 -10.41 -3.02
N GLY A 43 6.24 -10.48 -2.99
CA GLY A 43 7.05 -11.43 -3.77
C GLY A 43 7.22 -11.10 -5.26
N ILE A 44 6.49 -10.13 -5.83
CA ILE A 44 6.61 -9.81 -7.27
C ILE A 44 7.97 -9.24 -7.63
N THR A 45 8.57 -8.40 -6.77
CA THR A 45 9.92 -7.88 -7.01
C THR A 45 10.94 -9.01 -7.18
N ASP A 46 10.89 -10.01 -6.31
CA ASP A 46 11.82 -11.14 -6.34
C ASP A 46 11.57 -12.04 -7.55
N ILE A 47 10.31 -12.28 -7.90
CA ILE A 47 9.95 -13.02 -9.12
C ILE A 47 10.57 -12.34 -10.34
N LEU A 48 10.38 -11.03 -10.48
CA LEU A 48 10.91 -10.27 -11.62
C LEU A 48 12.43 -10.29 -11.68
N LEU A 49 13.12 -10.11 -10.54
CA LEU A 49 14.58 -10.20 -10.46
C LEU A 49 15.10 -11.58 -10.85
N ASN A 50 14.40 -12.64 -10.47
CA ASN A 50 14.78 -14.02 -10.81
C ASN A 50 14.41 -14.43 -12.24
N THR A 51 13.65 -13.59 -12.96
CA THR A 51 13.30 -13.83 -14.38
C THR A 51 14.25 -13.11 -15.34
N ALA A 52 15.14 -12.25 -14.82
CA ALA A 52 16.06 -11.41 -15.58
C ALA A 52 17.46 -12.04 -15.74
#